data_AF-A0A386C952-F1
#
_entry.id   AF-A0A386C952-F1
#
_cell.length_a   1.000
_cell.length_b   1.000
_cell.length_c   1.000
_cell.angle_alpha   90.00
_cell.angle_beta   90.00
_cell.angle_gamma   90.00
#
_symmetry.space_group_name_H-M   'P 1'
#
loop_
_entity.id
_entity.type
_entity.pdbx_description
1 polymer ?
#
loop_
_entity_poly.entity_id
_entity_poly.type
_entity_poly.pdbx_seq_one_letter_code
_entity_poly.pdbx_strand_id
1 'polypeptide(L)'
;GRTTTICGFSSEPLYRDGFGPFTPGFVSIPFGDAEALEEAVTPNTCAFLFEPIQCEGGILIPPDGYLRDIAAICRQHNVLLTADEIQTGLGRTGCMLACQHEGVQPDIYILGKALSGGMYPVSAVVSSQEILGVFRPGSHGSTYGGNPLACAVARAALRVIEEERLSDRSAER
;
A
#
# COMPACT_ATOMS: atom_id res chain seq x y z
N GLY A 1 6.63 -5.59 -5.02
CA GLY A 1 7.16 -5.01 -6.28
C GLY A 1 8.51 -5.63 -6.65
N ARG A 2 9.15 -5.20 -7.75
CA ARG A 2 10.40 -5.83 -8.26
C ARG A 2 11.52 -4.87 -8.66
N THR A 3 11.43 -3.59 -8.32
CA THR A 3 12.56 -2.64 -8.46
C THR A 3 13.61 -2.91 -7.38
N THR A 4 14.85 -2.48 -7.56
CA THR A 4 16.02 -2.88 -6.74
C THR A 4 15.81 -2.83 -5.22
N THR A 5 15.25 -1.75 -4.68
CA THR A 5 14.96 -1.68 -3.24
C THR A 5 13.78 -2.59 -2.86
N ILE A 6 12.73 -2.58 -3.68
CA ILE A 6 11.46 -3.25 -3.38
C ILE A 6 11.55 -4.78 -3.50
N CYS A 7 12.37 -5.32 -4.41
CA CYS A 7 12.60 -6.77 -4.43
C CYS A 7 13.29 -7.24 -3.15
N GLY A 8 14.10 -6.38 -2.51
CA GLY A 8 14.69 -6.63 -1.20
C GLY A 8 13.69 -6.83 -0.07
N PHE A 9 12.43 -6.38 -0.21
CA PHE A 9 11.38 -6.54 0.81
C PHE A 9 10.70 -7.91 0.73
N SER A 10 10.93 -8.67 -0.35
CA SER A 10 10.30 -9.97 -0.53
C SER A 10 10.74 -10.98 0.53
N SER A 11 9.79 -11.72 1.08
CA SER A 11 10.05 -12.90 1.91
C SER A 11 10.42 -14.14 1.07
N GLU A 12 10.09 -14.14 -0.23
CA GLU A 12 10.43 -15.21 -1.18
C GLU A 12 11.89 -15.08 -1.66
N PRO A 13 12.78 -16.04 -1.36
CA PRO A 13 14.19 -16.02 -1.77
C PRO A 13 14.40 -15.90 -3.27
N LEU A 14 13.57 -16.53 -4.10
CA LEU A 14 13.69 -16.50 -5.55
C LEU A 14 13.61 -15.08 -6.13
N TYR A 15 12.87 -14.17 -5.47
CA TYR A 15 12.74 -12.79 -5.93
C TYR A 15 13.92 -11.89 -5.54
N ARG A 16 14.81 -12.38 -4.67
CA ARG A 16 15.96 -11.66 -4.14
C ARG A 16 17.29 -12.17 -4.68
N ASP A 17 17.36 -13.43 -5.09
CA ASP A 17 18.60 -14.04 -5.53
C ASP A 17 19.25 -13.26 -6.69
N GLY A 18 20.55 -12.99 -6.57
CA GLY A 18 21.32 -12.24 -7.58
C GLY A 18 21.10 -10.72 -7.67
N PHE A 19 20.23 -10.11 -6.85
CA PHE A 19 19.91 -8.67 -6.94
C PHE A 19 20.52 -7.80 -5.82
N GLY A 20 21.26 -8.39 -4.89
CA GLY A 20 21.89 -7.68 -3.77
C GLY A 20 23.20 -6.95 -4.12
N PRO A 21 23.74 -6.13 -3.18
CA PRO A 21 23.19 -5.83 -1.86
C PRO A 21 21.96 -4.91 -1.93
N PHE A 22 20.98 -5.16 -1.05
CA PHE A 22 19.77 -4.35 -0.97
C PHE A 22 20.00 -3.06 -0.18
N THR A 23 19.10 -2.09 -0.39
CA THR A 23 19.10 -0.85 0.39
C THR A 23 18.96 -1.18 1.89
N PRO A 24 19.85 -0.67 2.76
CA PRO A 24 19.76 -0.89 4.19
C PRO A 24 18.59 -0.12 4.82
N GLY A 25 18.30 -0.40 6.09
CA GLY A 25 17.29 0.35 6.88
C GLY A 25 15.88 -0.24 6.87
N PHE A 26 15.68 -1.41 6.26
CA PHE A 26 14.40 -2.13 6.25
C PHE A 26 14.46 -3.34 7.17
N VAL A 27 13.50 -3.44 8.09
CA VAL A 27 13.32 -4.56 9.01
C VAL A 27 12.00 -5.23 8.66
N SER A 28 12.03 -6.56 8.53
CA SER A 28 10.84 -7.38 8.30
C SER A 28 10.39 -8.03 9.59
N ILE A 29 9.08 -8.02 9.82
CA ILE A 29 8.42 -8.72 10.92
C ILE A 29 7.46 -9.79 10.35
N PRO A 30 7.07 -10.82 11.14
CA PRO A 30 6.03 -11.74 10.74
C PRO A 30 4.71 -11.03 10.41
N PHE A 31 4.02 -11.47 9.35
CA PHE A 31 2.72 -10.90 8.97
C PHE A 31 1.64 -11.26 10.00
N GLY A 32 0.81 -10.28 10.37
CA GLY A 32 -0.27 -10.48 11.34
C GLY A 32 0.17 -10.41 12.81
N ASP A 33 1.43 -10.04 13.07
CA ASP A 33 2.00 -9.94 14.42
C ASP A 33 2.22 -8.47 14.81
N ALA A 34 1.26 -7.88 15.53
CA ALA A 34 1.35 -6.49 15.98
C ALA A 34 2.34 -6.30 17.14
N GLU A 35 2.58 -7.33 17.96
CA GLU A 35 3.59 -7.27 19.02
C GLU A 35 5.00 -7.20 18.41
N ALA A 36 5.27 -7.99 17.36
CA ALA A 36 6.52 -7.90 16.62
C ALA A 36 6.74 -6.52 15.98
N LEU A 37 5.68 -5.80 15.59
CA LEU A 37 5.79 -4.41 15.15
C LEU A 37 6.24 -3.51 16.31
N GLU A 38 5.55 -3.58 17.45
CA GLU A 38 5.87 -2.76 18.64
C GLU A 38 7.33 -2.97 19.07
N GLU A 39 7.82 -4.22 19.09
CA GLU A 39 9.20 -4.55 19.44
C GLU A 39 10.23 -4.05 18.41
N ALA A 40 9.86 -4.00 17.13
CA ALA A 40 10.75 -3.56 16.05
C ALA A 40 10.84 -2.03 15.93
N VAL A 41 9.91 -1.28 16.54
CA VAL A 41 9.92 0.18 16.52
C VAL A 41 11.09 0.71 17.35
N THR A 42 11.85 1.63 16.77
CA THR A 42 12.97 2.32 17.42
C THR A 42 12.81 3.83 17.26
N PRO A 43 13.60 4.65 17.97
CA PRO A 43 13.62 6.10 17.74
C PRO A 43 13.96 6.54 16.30
N ASN A 44 14.48 5.62 15.47
CA ASN A 44 14.83 5.89 14.08
C ASN A 44 13.83 5.30 13.06
N THR A 45 12.74 4.67 13.52
CA THR A 45 11.72 4.10 12.65
C THR A 45 10.84 5.23 12.09
N CYS A 46 10.76 5.35 10.76
CA CYS A 46 10.01 6.44 10.12
C CYS A 46 8.65 6.02 9.54
N ALA A 47 8.50 4.78 9.13
CA ALA A 47 7.28 4.27 8.52
C ALA A 47 7.14 2.75 8.71
N PHE A 48 5.90 2.28 8.72
CA PHE A 48 5.54 0.88 8.58
C PHE A 48 4.80 0.68 7.26
N LEU A 49 5.34 -0.19 6.39
CA LEU A 49 4.76 -0.54 5.10
C LEU A 49 4.15 -1.94 5.20
N PHE A 50 2.87 -2.08 4.85
CA PHE A 50 2.16 -3.36 4.90
C PHE A 50 1.13 -3.47 3.77
N GLU A 51 0.78 -4.69 3.39
CA GLU A 51 -0.43 -4.98 2.60
C GLU A 51 -1.56 -5.33 3.59
N PRO A 52 -2.80 -4.82 3.42
CA PRO A 52 -3.91 -5.21 4.30
C PRO A 52 -4.22 -6.72 4.25
N ILE A 53 -3.99 -7.34 3.09
CA ILE A 53 -4.05 -8.79 2.84
C ILE A 53 -2.87 -9.12 1.93
N GLN A 54 -1.98 -10.04 2.34
CA GLN A 54 -0.86 -10.45 1.49
C GLN A 54 -1.34 -11.40 0.40
N CYS A 55 -1.56 -10.86 -0.79
CA CYS A 55 -2.17 -11.58 -1.89
C CYS A 55 -1.21 -12.58 -2.55
N GLU A 56 -0.02 -12.12 -2.98
CA GLU A 56 0.99 -12.99 -3.62
C GLU A 56 1.63 -13.98 -2.64
N GLY A 57 1.50 -13.73 -1.32
CA GLY A 57 1.89 -14.65 -0.25
C GLY A 57 0.92 -15.83 -0.05
N GLY A 58 -0.11 -15.94 -0.87
CA GLY A 58 -1.13 -17.00 -0.76
C GLY A 58 -2.47 -16.54 -0.18
N ILE A 59 -2.85 -15.27 -0.40
CA ILE A 59 -4.10 -14.66 0.12
C ILE A 59 -4.18 -14.79 1.64
N LEU A 60 -3.16 -14.25 2.32
CA LEU A 60 -3.09 -14.28 3.78
C LEU A 60 -3.91 -13.11 4.34
N ILE A 61 -5.03 -13.45 4.98
CA ILE A 61 -5.86 -12.51 5.72
C ILE A 61 -5.28 -12.40 7.14
N PRO A 62 -5.01 -11.19 7.65
CA PRO A 62 -4.48 -11.04 9.01
C PRO A 62 -5.55 -11.38 10.06
N PRO A 63 -5.16 -11.60 11.33
CA PRO A 63 -6.11 -11.73 12.42
C PRO A 63 -7.01 -10.50 12.58
N ASP A 64 -8.26 -10.70 13.03
CA ASP A 64 -9.19 -9.61 13.30
C ASP A 64 -8.60 -8.60 14.29
N GLY A 65 -8.61 -7.32 13.92
CA GLY A 65 -8.08 -6.23 14.75
C GLY A 65 -6.62 -5.87 14.47
N TYR A 66 -5.90 -6.69 13.72
CA TYR A 66 -4.50 -6.44 13.38
C TYR A 66 -4.30 -5.05 12.74
N LEU A 67 -5.17 -4.63 11.83
CA LEU A 67 -5.03 -3.32 11.17
C LEU A 67 -5.23 -2.17 12.16
N ARG A 68 -6.17 -2.30 13.11
CA ARG A 68 -6.36 -1.32 14.18
C ARG A 68 -5.16 -1.25 15.10
N ASP A 69 -4.58 -2.40 15.45
CA ASP A 69 -3.47 -2.49 16.39
C ASP A 69 -2.21 -1.84 15.81
N ILE A 70 -1.82 -2.19 14.57
CA ILE A 70 -0.67 -1.54 13.91
C ILE A 70 -0.88 -0.03 13.74
N ALA A 71 -2.12 0.42 13.53
CA ALA A 71 -2.44 1.84 13.40
C ALA A 71 -2.33 2.57 14.73
N ALA A 72 -2.71 1.93 15.85
CA ALA A 72 -2.54 2.48 17.19
C ALA A 72 -1.06 2.58 17.56
N ILE A 73 -0.28 1.52 17.30
CA ILE A 73 1.16 1.46 17.49
C ILE A 73 1.86 2.57 16.71
N CYS A 74 1.62 2.65 15.40
CA CYS A 74 2.24 3.65 14.54
C CYS A 74 1.95 5.08 15.02
N ARG A 75 0.70 5.36 15.42
CA ARG A 75 0.30 6.66 15.97
C ARG A 75 0.99 6.98 17.29
N GLN A 76 1.09 6.01 18.19
CA GLN A 76 1.75 6.18 19.49
C GLN A 76 3.22 6.55 19.35
N HIS A 77 3.90 5.96 18.35
CA HIS A 77 5.34 6.15 18.12
C HIS A 77 5.69 7.19 17.05
N ASN A 78 4.70 7.89 16.50
CA ASN A 78 4.89 8.83 15.39
C ASN A 78 5.60 8.19 14.18
N VAL A 79 5.17 6.98 13.83
CA VAL A 79 5.60 6.21 12.66
C VAL A 79 4.52 6.31 11.60
N LEU A 80 4.89 6.61 10.34
CA LEU A 80 3.92 6.71 9.25
C LEU A 80 3.35 5.34 8.88
N LEU A 81 2.02 5.20 8.93
CA LEU A 81 1.33 4.00 8.49
C LEU A 81 1.13 4.03 6.97
N THR A 82 1.81 3.15 6.24
CA THR A 82 1.76 3.08 4.76
C THR A 82 1.12 1.77 4.31
N ALA A 83 -0.06 1.86 3.69
CA ALA A 83 -0.75 0.70 3.13
C ALA A 83 -0.47 0.54 1.64
N ASP A 84 0.11 -0.60 1.26
CA ASP A 84 0.14 -1.07 -0.12
C ASP A 84 -1.21 -1.72 -0.46
N GLU A 85 -2.07 -0.92 -1.09
CA GLU A 85 -3.40 -1.32 -1.54
C GLU A 85 -3.41 -1.52 -3.06
N ILE A 86 -2.24 -1.77 -3.68
CA ILE A 86 -2.15 -2.02 -5.12
C ILE A 86 -3.04 -3.21 -5.52
N GLN A 87 -3.10 -4.27 -4.71
CA GLN A 87 -3.92 -5.46 -5.01
C GLN A 87 -5.28 -5.46 -4.32
N THR A 88 -5.34 -5.02 -3.07
CA THR A 88 -6.51 -5.12 -2.20
C THR A 88 -7.49 -3.96 -2.36
N GLY A 89 -7.02 -2.82 -2.86
CA GLY A 89 -7.82 -1.62 -3.00
C GLY A 89 -8.74 -1.66 -4.21
N LEU A 90 -9.45 -0.56 -4.39
CA LEU A 90 -10.32 -0.26 -5.53
C LEU A 90 -11.43 -1.31 -5.72
N GLY A 91 -12.08 -1.68 -4.61
CA GLY A 91 -13.25 -2.56 -4.59
C GLY A 91 -12.96 -4.05 -4.51
N ARG A 92 -11.69 -4.48 -4.63
CA ARG A 92 -11.32 -5.91 -4.74
C ARG A 92 -11.81 -6.76 -3.57
N THR A 93 -11.81 -6.21 -2.37
CA THR A 93 -12.06 -6.94 -1.12
C THR A 93 -13.47 -6.72 -0.57
N GLY A 94 -14.38 -6.13 -1.35
CA GLY A 94 -15.71 -5.75 -0.86
C GLY A 94 -15.79 -4.36 -0.22
N CYS A 95 -14.69 -3.60 -0.23
CA CYS A 95 -14.60 -2.21 0.21
C CYS A 95 -13.78 -1.41 -0.81
N MET A 96 -13.93 -0.08 -0.84
CA MET A 96 -13.15 0.77 -1.74
C MET A 96 -11.65 0.65 -1.44
N LEU A 97 -11.29 0.59 -0.17
CA LEU A 97 -9.93 0.31 0.32
C LEU A 97 -10.03 -0.74 1.42
N ALA A 98 -9.19 -1.77 1.41
CA ALA A 98 -9.29 -2.89 2.34
C ALA A 98 -9.09 -2.47 3.80
N CYS A 99 -8.32 -1.41 4.09
CA CYS A 99 -8.23 -0.86 5.44
C CYS A 99 -9.59 -0.41 6.03
N GLN A 100 -10.60 -0.18 5.19
CA GLN A 100 -11.95 0.20 5.64
C GLN A 100 -12.68 -0.93 6.38
N HIS A 101 -12.31 -2.19 6.15
CA HIS A 101 -12.88 -3.34 6.89
C HIS A 101 -12.71 -3.21 8.40
N GLU A 102 -11.65 -2.54 8.83
CA GLU A 102 -11.37 -2.27 10.23
C GLU A 102 -11.46 -0.80 10.63
N GLY A 103 -11.96 0.07 9.73
CA GLY A 103 -12.08 1.51 9.97
C GLY A 103 -10.74 2.23 10.10
N VAL A 104 -9.68 1.71 9.48
CA VAL A 104 -8.32 2.26 9.56
C VAL A 104 -8.05 3.19 8.38
N GLN A 105 -7.48 4.36 8.69
CA GLN A 105 -7.00 5.33 7.70
C GLN A 105 -5.47 5.46 7.80
N PRO A 106 -4.71 4.75 6.94
CA PRO A 106 -3.28 4.97 6.75
C PRO A 106 -2.92 6.42 6.41
N ASP A 107 -1.71 6.80 6.80
CA ASP A 107 -1.09 8.08 6.45
C ASP A 107 -0.77 8.15 4.96
N ILE A 108 -0.39 7.01 4.36
CA ILE A 108 -0.04 6.88 2.94
C ILE A 108 -0.72 5.64 2.36
N TYR A 109 -1.36 5.79 1.21
CA TYR A 109 -1.83 4.68 0.38
C TYR A 109 -0.99 4.58 -0.89
N ILE A 110 -0.66 3.35 -1.28
CA ILE A 110 -0.07 3.03 -2.58
C ILE A 110 -1.13 2.33 -3.42
N LEU A 111 -1.42 2.88 -4.60
CA LEU A 111 -2.48 2.41 -5.50
C LEU A 111 -1.93 2.17 -6.90
N GLY A 112 -2.54 1.22 -7.61
CA GLY A 112 -2.14 0.81 -8.96
C GLY A 112 -3.14 -0.19 -9.52
N LYS A 113 -2.66 -1.19 -10.29
CA LYS A 113 -3.46 -2.29 -10.87
C LYS A 113 -4.83 -1.83 -11.40
N ALA A 114 -5.91 -2.02 -10.65
CA ALA A 114 -7.28 -1.65 -11.05
C ALA A 114 -7.44 -0.16 -11.39
N LEU A 115 -6.57 0.71 -10.87
CA LEU A 115 -6.52 2.13 -11.23
C LEU A 115 -6.28 2.36 -12.73
N SER A 116 -5.64 1.40 -13.42
CA SER A 116 -5.44 1.42 -14.86
C SER A 116 -6.69 1.15 -15.69
N GLY A 117 -7.78 0.70 -15.06
CA GLY A 117 -8.96 0.18 -15.76
C GLY A 117 -8.64 -1.01 -16.68
N GLY A 118 -7.50 -1.68 -16.48
CA GLY A 118 -7.00 -2.73 -17.38
C GLY A 118 -6.50 -2.20 -18.73
N MET A 119 -6.33 -0.89 -18.89
CA MET A 119 -6.03 -0.25 -20.18
C MET A 119 -4.69 0.48 -20.19
N TYR A 120 -4.50 1.47 -19.31
CA TYR A 120 -3.31 2.35 -19.34
C TYR A 120 -2.55 2.32 -18.02
N PRO A 121 -1.22 2.05 -18.02
CA PRO A 121 -0.45 1.99 -16.78
C PRO A 121 -0.52 3.29 -15.97
N VAL A 122 -0.97 3.17 -14.73
CA VAL A 122 -1.06 4.28 -13.78
C VAL A 122 -0.97 3.73 -12.36
N SER A 123 -0.25 4.45 -11.51
CA SER A 123 -0.17 4.24 -10.08
C SER A 123 -0.25 5.58 -9.37
N ALA A 124 -0.57 5.55 -8.08
CA ALA A 124 -0.64 6.74 -7.25
C ALA A 124 -0.09 6.45 -5.87
N VAL A 125 0.59 7.44 -5.29
CA VAL A 125 0.84 7.53 -3.85
C VAL A 125 -0.06 8.64 -3.33
N VAL A 126 -0.95 8.31 -2.40
CA VAL A 126 -1.98 9.23 -1.88
C VAL A 126 -1.73 9.43 -0.40
N SER A 127 -1.60 10.68 0.02
CA SER A 127 -1.34 11.05 1.42
C SER A 127 -1.70 12.52 1.66
N SER A 128 -1.59 12.99 2.89
CA SER A 128 -1.91 14.35 3.29
C SER A 128 -0.91 15.38 2.72
N GLN A 129 -1.33 16.65 2.69
CA GLN A 129 -0.46 17.76 2.31
C GLN A 129 0.73 17.93 3.28
N GLU A 130 0.56 17.56 4.55
CA GLU A 130 1.64 17.61 5.54
C GLU A 130 2.77 16.64 5.17
N ILE A 131 2.43 15.44 4.72
CA ILE A 131 3.40 14.41 4.36
C ILE A 131 3.97 14.64 2.96
N LEU A 132 3.13 14.84 1.94
CA LEU A 132 3.60 15.01 0.55
C LEU A 132 4.13 16.41 0.26
N GLY A 133 3.75 17.41 1.05
CA GLY A 133 4.18 18.80 0.88
C GLY A 133 5.65 19.06 1.17
N VAL A 134 6.37 18.07 1.73
CA VAL A 134 7.82 18.15 1.95
C VAL A 134 8.62 18.07 0.66
N PHE A 135 8.06 17.47 -0.40
CA PHE A 135 8.69 17.41 -1.71
C PHE A 135 8.73 18.80 -2.36
N ARG A 136 9.89 19.15 -2.91
CA ARG A 136 10.10 20.39 -3.66
C ARG A 136 10.27 20.07 -5.15
N PRO A 137 10.14 21.06 -6.06
CA PRO A 137 10.45 20.84 -7.46
C PRO A 137 11.83 20.21 -7.64
N GLY A 138 11.88 19.04 -8.30
CA GLY A 138 13.10 18.26 -8.51
C GLY A 138 13.42 17.20 -7.44
N SER A 139 12.69 17.13 -6.31
CA SER A 139 12.92 16.11 -5.27
C SER A 139 12.56 14.70 -5.72
N HIS A 140 11.46 14.55 -6.45
CA HIS A 140 10.99 13.28 -6.99
C HIS A 140 10.22 13.55 -8.29
N GLY A 141 10.33 12.67 -9.27
CA GLY A 141 9.67 12.86 -10.56
C GLY A 141 9.72 11.63 -11.45
N SER A 142 8.83 11.61 -12.43
CA SER A 142 8.75 10.59 -13.47
C SER A 142 8.30 11.25 -14.76
N THR A 143 8.98 10.99 -15.88
CA THR A 143 8.65 11.56 -17.19
C THR A 143 7.18 11.34 -17.59
N TYR A 144 6.63 10.18 -17.23
CA TYR A 144 5.24 9.82 -17.54
C TYR A 144 4.29 9.98 -16.35
N GLY A 145 4.80 10.37 -15.18
CA GLY A 145 3.99 10.57 -13.98
C GLY A 145 2.98 11.70 -14.17
N GLY A 146 1.71 11.44 -13.86
CA GLY A 146 0.65 12.45 -13.94
C GLY A 146 0.27 12.87 -15.36
N ASN A 147 0.63 12.09 -16.39
CA ASN A 147 0.27 12.43 -17.77
C ASN A 147 -1.27 12.47 -17.95
N PRO A 148 -1.81 13.37 -18.79
CA PRO A 148 -3.26 13.58 -18.89
C PRO A 148 -4.07 12.33 -19.28
N LEU A 149 -3.51 11.44 -20.10
CA LEU A 149 -4.18 10.22 -20.53
C LEU A 149 -4.34 9.22 -19.37
N ALA A 150 -3.27 8.98 -18.60
CA ALA A 150 -3.33 8.16 -17.40
C ALA A 150 -4.35 8.70 -16.39
N CYS A 151 -4.36 10.02 -16.17
CA CYS A 151 -5.33 10.68 -15.29
C CYS A 151 -6.77 10.51 -15.78
N ALA A 152 -7.03 10.62 -17.08
CA ALA A 152 -8.35 10.41 -17.65
C ALA A 152 -8.82 8.95 -17.48
N VAL A 153 -7.94 7.98 -17.75
CA VAL A 153 -8.23 6.55 -17.58
C VAL A 153 -8.49 6.21 -16.12
N ALA A 154 -7.64 6.68 -15.19
CA ALA A 154 -7.81 6.45 -13.76
C ALA A 154 -9.15 7.01 -13.25
N ARG A 155 -9.51 8.23 -13.65
CA ARG A 155 -10.82 8.82 -13.30
C ARG A 155 -11.99 8.02 -13.86
N ALA A 156 -11.89 7.51 -15.09
CA ALA A 156 -12.93 6.68 -15.67
C ALA A 156 -13.06 5.34 -14.92
N ALA A 157 -11.94 4.69 -14.60
CA ALA A 157 -11.93 3.45 -13.83
C ALA A 157 -12.57 3.62 -12.44
N LEU A 158 -12.22 4.70 -11.72
CA LEU A 158 -12.80 5.01 -10.42
C LEU A 158 -14.32 5.25 -10.50
N ARG A 159 -14.78 6.00 -11.52
CA ARG A 159 -16.23 6.21 -11.75
C ARG A 159 -16.96 4.90 -11.96
N VAL A 160 -16.42 3.99 -12.76
CA VAL A 160 -17.04 2.68 -12.97
C VAL A 160 -17.15 1.90 -11.67
N ILE A 161 -16.10 1.89 -10.84
CA ILE A 161 -16.12 1.22 -9.53
C ILE A 161 -17.24 1.79 -8.63
N GLU A 162 -17.40 3.10 -8.61
CA GLU A 162 -18.43 3.79 -7.81
C GLU A 162 -19.84 3.63 -8.39
N GLU A 163 -20.05 3.99 -9.65
CA GLU A 163 -21.36 4.03 -10.31
C GLU A 163 -21.97 2.64 -10.45
N GLU A 164 -21.16 1.62 -10.76
CA GLU A 164 -21.62 0.23 -10.84
C GLU A 164 -21.59 -0.50 -9.49
N ARG A 165 -21.23 0.21 -8.40
CA ARG A 165 -21.17 -0.33 -7.04
C ARG A 165 -20.32 -1.61 -6.96
N LEU A 166 -19.18 -1.64 -7.65
CA LEU A 166 -18.38 -2.86 -7.79
C LEU A 166 -17.81 -3.34 -6.46
N SER A 167 -17.55 -2.44 -5.51
CA SER A 167 -17.14 -2.81 -4.16
C SER A 167 -18.24 -3.63 -3.47
N ASP A 168 -19.49 -3.14 -3.47
CA ASP A 168 -20.62 -3.83 -2.86
C ASP A 168 -20.84 -5.21 -3.52
N ARG A 169 -20.80 -5.24 -4.86
CA ARG A 169 -20.96 -6.49 -5.63
C ARG A 169 -19.83 -7.48 -5.38
N SER A 170 -18.62 -7.01 -5.04
CA SER A 170 -17.51 -7.88 -4.66
C SER A 170 -17.66 -8.44 -3.24
N ALA A 171 -18.46 -7.80 -2.38
CA ALA A 171 -18.80 -8.31 -1.06
C ALA A 171 -19.95 -9.34 -1.11
N GLU A 172 -20.76 -9.28 -2.17
CA GLU A 172 -21.82 -10.25 -2.45
C GLU A 172 -21.22 -11.62 -2.84
N ARG A 173 -21.81 -12.69 -2.32
CA ARG A 173 -21.42 -14.08 -2.62
C ARG A 173 -21.97 -14.57 -3.94
#